data_AF-A0A7S3L3T4-F1
#
_entry.id   AF-A0A7S3L3T4-F1
#
_cell.length_a   1.000
_cell.length_b   1.000
_cell.length_c   1.000
_cell.angle_alpha   90.00
_cell.angle_beta   90.00
_cell.angle_gamma   90.00
#
_symmetry.space_group_name_H-M   'P 1'
#
loop_
_entity.id
_entity.type
_entity.pdbx_description
1 polymer ?
#
loop_
_entity_poly.entity_id
_entity_poly.type
_entity_poly.pdbx_seq_one_letter_code
_entity_poly.pdbx_strand_id
1 'polypeptide(L)'
;MATAEPQVATDVLEERMIDAEYKIWKKNTPFLYEYVMTHSLEWPSLTCQWLPHKRTLGNEAEEHSLLIGTHTTGEQNYLMVATCALPLDDDVVEDPKESAAAVGNRKPAPQYDEEKKEVGGFGHGNNSSVGKIEIKMKIKHEGEVNRARYMPQNHFIVASRGPNPEVYIFDRTKHPSLPENNSAFSPQGVCLGHTDEGYGMVWS
;
A
#
# COMPACT_ATOMS: atom_id res chain seq x y z
N MET A 1 -11.31 40.80 -12.89
CA MET A 1 -10.72 40.33 -11.62
C MET A 1 -11.85 39.93 -10.67
N ALA A 2 -12.58 38.86 -11.04
CA ALA A 2 -13.70 38.28 -10.28
C ALA A 2 -13.94 36.88 -10.87
N THR A 3 -14.19 35.87 -10.02
CA THR A 3 -14.69 34.48 -10.28
C THR A 3 -13.95 33.33 -9.55
N ALA A 4 -13.22 33.57 -8.46
CA ALA A 4 -12.62 32.47 -7.66
C ALA A 4 -13.49 31.99 -6.47
N GLU A 5 -14.46 32.78 -6.02
CA GLU A 5 -15.23 32.52 -4.78
C GLU A 5 -16.25 31.37 -4.84
N PRO A 6 -16.98 31.08 -5.94
CA PRO A 6 -18.00 30.04 -5.92
C PRO A 6 -17.43 28.62 -5.91
N GLN A 7 -16.21 28.42 -6.44
CA GLN A 7 -15.56 27.12 -6.55
C GLN A 7 -14.96 26.67 -5.20
N VAL A 8 -14.41 27.61 -4.43
CA VAL A 8 -13.90 27.32 -3.09
C VAL A 8 -15.02 26.89 -2.14
N ALA A 9 -16.22 27.48 -2.28
CA ALA A 9 -17.38 27.10 -1.46
C ALA A 9 -17.91 25.70 -1.79
N THR A 10 -17.86 25.27 -3.05
CA THR A 10 -18.25 23.90 -3.45
C THR A 10 -17.27 22.88 -2.91
N ASP A 11 -15.96 23.15 -3.01
CA ASP A 11 -14.91 22.23 -2.55
C ASP A 11 -15.00 21.98 -1.04
N VAL A 12 -15.28 23.02 -0.25
CA VAL A 12 -15.46 22.91 1.21
C VAL A 12 -16.70 22.08 1.57
N LEU A 13 -17.78 22.17 0.80
CA LEU A 13 -18.96 21.36 1.02
C LEU A 13 -18.70 19.90 0.68
N GLU A 14 -18.01 19.63 -0.43
CA GLU A 14 -17.60 18.28 -0.83
C GLU A 14 -16.70 17.62 0.21
N GLU A 15 -15.69 18.32 0.73
CA GLU A 15 -14.80 17.82 1.77
C GLU A 15 -15.58 17.42 3.04
N ARG A 16 -16.54 18.26 3.46
CA ARG A 16 -17.41 17.95 4.61
C ARG A 16 -18.31 16.74 4.37
N MET A 17 -18.76 16.53 3.13
CA MET A 17 -19.55 15.37 2.75
C MET A 17 -18.69 14.09 2.77
N ILE A 18 -17.49 14.13 2.19
CA ILE A 18 -16.51 13.03 2.21
C ILE A 18 -16.20 12.63 3.66
N ASP A 19 -15.96 13.59 4.54
CA ASP A 19 -15.71 13.35 5.97
C ASP A 19 -16.90 12.67 6.69
N ALA A 20 -18.13 13.07 6.35
CA ALA A 20 -19.33 12.49 6.93
C ALA A 20 -19.52 11.04 6.45
N GLU A 21 -19.36 10.80 5.16
CA GLU A 21 -19.43 9.46 4.56
C GLU A 21 -18.36 8.53 5.10
N TYR A 22 -17.11 9.00 5.20
CA TYR A 22 -16.01 8.24 5.77
C TYR A 22 -16.30 7.82 7.22
N LYS A 23 -16.84 8.73 8.04
CA LYS A 23 -17.22 8.41 9.44
C LYS A 23 -18.34 7.36 9.52
N ILE A 24 -19.31 7.42 8.61
CA ILE A 24 -20.38 6.41 8.53
C ILE A 24 -19.80 5.06 8.10
N TRP A 25 -19.01 5.04 7.04
CA TRP A 25 -18.32 3.83 6.57
C TRP A 25 -17.48 3.21 7.70
N LYS A 26 -16.66 4.01 8.38
CA LYS A 26 -15.78 3.54 9.46
C LYS A 26 -16.55 2.89 10.61
N LYS A 27 -17.69 3.47 11.02
CA LYS A 27 -18.58 2.87 12.04
C LYS A 27 -19.15 1.51 11.61
N ASN A 28 -19.35 1.32 10.31
CA ASN A 28 -19.91 0.09 9.75
C ASN A 28 -18.85 -0.95 9.37
N THR A 29 -17.55 -0.62 9.40
CA THR A 29 -16.47 -1.54 9.01
C THR A 29 -16.52 -2.92 9.68
N PRO A 30 -16.84 -3.07 10.99
CA PRO A 30 -16.90 -4.39 11.63
C PRO A 30 -18.01 -5.31 11.11
N PHE A 31 -19.00 -4.74 10.40
CA PHE A 31 -20.09 -5.49 9.78
C PHE A 31 -19.87 -5.75 8.29
N LEU A 32 -18.96 -5.01 7.66
CA LEU A 32 -18.74 -5.02 6.22
C LEU A 32 -17.51 -5.83 5.80
N TYR A 33 -16.51 -5.92 6.66
CA TYR A 33 -15.21 -6.51 6.34
C TYR A 33 -14.74 -7.41 7.47
N GLU A 34 -14.17 -8.55 7.11
CA GLU A 34 -13.45 -9.43 8.04
C GLU A 34 -12.10 -8.83 8.44
N TYR A 35 -11.47 -8.08 7.51
CA TYR A 35 -10.19 -7.44 7.73
C TYR A 35 -10.10 -6.09 7.01
N VAL A 36 -9.66 -5.06 7.73
CA VAL A 36 -9.35 -3.73 7.18
C VAL A 36 -8.03 -3.26 7.75
N MET A 37 -7.08 -2.92 6.87
CA MET A 37 -5.82 -2.29 7.24
C MET A 37 -5.75 -0.94 6.55
N THR A 38 -5.51 0.12 7.33
CA THR A 38 -5.30 1.48 6.82
C THR A 38 -3.89 1.94 7.17
N HIS A 39 -3.14 2.37 6.17
CA HIS A 39 -1.78 2.84 6.32
C HIS A 39 -1.55 4.08 5.47
N SER A 40 -1.08 5.16 6.10
CA SER A 40 -0.71 6.39 5.42
C SER A 40 0.72 6.28 4.90
N LEU A 41 0.89 6.30 3.58
CA LEU A 41 2.23 6.38 2.96
C LEU A 41 2.79 7.81 3.08
N GLU A 42 4.12 7.92 3.07
CA GLU A 42 4.82 9.22 3.04
C GLU A 42 4.47 10.01 1.77
N TRP A 43 4.47 9.32 0.62
CA TRP A 43 4.11 9.86 -0.67
C TRP A 43 3.01 9.00 -1.31
N PRO A 44 2.08 9.61 -2.06
CA PRO A 44 1.04 8.86 -2.75
C PRO A 44 1.64 7.92 -3.78
N SER A 45 0.90 6.84 -4.06
CA SER A 45 1.29 5.84 -5.04
C SER A 45 0.27 5.75 -6.16
N LEU A 46 0.73 5.92 -7.40
CA LEU A 46 -0.11 5.73 -8.60
C LEU A 46 -0.20 4.27 -9.04
N THR A 47 0.55 3.38 -8.38
CA THR A 47 0.60 1.96 -8.73
C THR A 47 0.61 1.08 -7.49
N CYS A 48 -0.14 -0.01 -7.54
CA CYS A 48 -0.14 -1.04 -6.50
C CYS A 48 -0.32 -2.40 -7.18
N GLN A 49 0.57 -3.34 -6.87
CA GLN A 49 0.47 -4.71 -7.36
C GLN A 49 1.03 -5.70 -6.34
N TRP A 50 0.27 -6.74 -6.00
CA TRP A 50 0.79 -7.85 -5.21
C TRP A 50 1.92 -8.57 -5.95
N LEU A 51 3.00 -8.86 -5.24
CA LEU A 51 4.02 -9.79 -5.70
C LEU A 51 3.62 -11.21 -5.32
N PRO A 52 4.01 -12.23 -6.12
CA PRO A 52 3.60 -13.62 -5.87
C PRO A 52 4.30 -14.26 -4.66
N HIS A 53 5.29 -13.58 -4.07
CA HIS A 53 6.05 -14.08 -2.93
C HIS A 53 5.27 -13.88 -1.63
N LYS A 54 5.06 -14.99 -0.91
CA LYS A 54 4.56 -15.02 0.45
C LYS A 54 5.61 -15.64 1.37
N ARG A 55 5.72 -15.12 2.59
CA ARG A 55 6.61 -15.65 3.62
C ARG A 55 5.82 -15.88 4.90
N THR A 56 5.73 -17.12 5.36
CA THR A 56 5.03 -17.45 6.60
C THR A 56 5.79 -16.89 7.81
N LEU A 57 5.09 -16.14 8.67
CA LEU A 57 5.59 -15.58 9.91
C LEU A 57 5.07 -16.40 11.09
N GLY A 58 5.69 -17.56 11.33
CA GLY A 58 5.27 -18.48 12.39
C GLY A 58 3.94 -19.17 12.05
N ASN A 59 3.03 -19.27 13.03
CA ASN A 59 1.75 -19.97 12.86
C ASN A 59 0.54 -19.03 12.82
N GLU A 60 0.74 -17.71 12.79
CA GLU A 60 -0.34 -16.72 12.98
C GLU A 60 -0.52 -15.78 11.79
N ALA A 61 0.52 -15.59 10.96
CA ALA A 61 0.48 -14.60 9.88
C ALA A 61 1.30 -15.00 8.65
N GLU A 62 0.90 -14.49 7.49
CA GLU A 62 1.67 -14.48 6.26
C GLU A 62 2.17 -13.05 5.98
N GLU A 63 3.45 -12.91 5.68
CA GLU A 63 3.99 -11.69 5.09
C GLU A 63 3.79 -11.72 3.58
N HIS A 64 3.06 -10.73 3.09
CA HIS A 64 2.86 -10.50 1.67
C HIS A 64 3.66 -9.29 1.22
N SER A 65 4.08 -9.30 -0.05
CA SER A 65 4.83 -8.20 -0.66
C SER A 65 3.99 -7.46 -1.70
N LEU A 66 4.15 -6.15 -1.74
CA LEU A 66 3.47 -5.21 -2.64
C LEU A 66 4.50 -4.39 -3.40
N LEU A 67 4.28 -4.23 -4.70
CA LEU A 67 4.98 -3.29 -5.55
C LEU A 67 4.21 -1.98 -5.57
N ILE A 68 4.84 -0.91 -5.11
CA ILE A 68 4.29 0.44 -5.10
C ILE A 68 5.33 1.43 -5.63
N GLY A 69 4.91 2.64 -5.95
CA GLY A 69 5.80 3.73 -6.34
C GLY A 69 5.50 5.03 -5.60
N THR A 70 6.32 6.04 -5.79
CA THR A 70 6.07 7.38 -5.27
C THR A 70 5.62 8.33 -6.37
N HIS A 71 4.87 9.35 -5.97
CA HIS A 71 4.62 10.55 -6.73
C HIS A 71 4.90 11.77 -5.84
N THR A 72 6.08 12.35 -6.03
CA THR A 72 6.59 13.48 -5.23
C THR A 72 6.70 14.75 -6.06
N THR A 73 6.63 15.92 -5.42
CA THR A 73 6.87 17.21 -6.10
C THR A 73 8.31 17.68 -5.84
N GLY A 74 9.22 17.35 -6.76
CA GLY A 74 10.62 17.83 -6.73
C GLY A 74 11.58 17.03 -5.83
N GLU A 75 11.09 16.01 -5.12
CA GLU A 75 11.94 15.05 -4.42
C GLU A 75 12.32 13.84 -5.28
N GLN A 76 13.26 13.02 -4.79
CA GLN A 76 13.65 11.78 -5.45
C GLN A 76 12.50 10.77 -5.37
N ASN A 77 12.02 10.33 -6.53
CA ASN A 77 11.03 9.27 -6.61
C ASN A 77 11.65 7.87 -6.50
N TYR A 78 10.87 6.91 -6.03
CA TYR A 78 11.28 5.54 -5.85
C TYR A 78 10.23 4.55 -6.36
N LEU A 79 10.71 3.49 -7.01
CA LEU A 79 10.01 2.22 -7.09
C LEU A 79 10.28 1.47 -5.80
N MET A 80 9.24 1.01 -5.10
CA MET A 80 9.37 0.44 -3.76
C MET A 80 8.72 -0.94 -3.66
N VAL A 81 9.28 -1.75 -2.78
CA VAL A 81 8.65 -3.00 -2.32
C VAL A 81 8.27 -2.80 -0.87
N ALA A 82 6.97 -2.83 -0.63
CA ALA A 82 6.39 -2.83 0.70
C ALA A 82 6.03 -4.26 1.11
N THR A 83 6.03 -4.55 2.40
CA THR A 83 5.54 -5.80 2.97
C THR A 83 4.47 -5.50 4.00
N CYS A 84 3.45 -6.34 4.06
CA CYS A 84 2.46 -6.33 5.12
C CYS A 84 2.26 -7.74 5.68
N ALA A 85 2.08 -7.84 6.99
CA ALA A 85 1.70 -9.08 7.64
C ALA A 85 0.17 -9.18 7.72
N LEU A 86 -0.37 -10.20 7.08
CA LEU A 86 -1.79 -10.54 7.05
C LEU A 86 -2.03 -11.76 7.96
N PRO A 87 -3.15 -11.80 8.70
CA PRO A 87 -3.53 -12.98 9.48
C PRO A 87 -3.80 -14.18 8.55
N LEU A 88 -3.61 -15.40 9.08
CA LEU A 88 -4.02 -16.62 8.38
C LEU A 88 -5.55 -16.77 8.39
N ASP A 89 -6.10 -17.42 7.36
CA ASP A 89 -7.55 -17.57 7.16
C ASP A 89 -8.27 -18.27 8.34
N ASP A 90 -7.57 -19.11 9.13
CA ASP A 90 -8.13 -19.83 10.27
C ASP A 90 -8.27 -18.98 11.56
N ASP A 91 -7.78 -17.74 11.57
CA ASP A 91 -7.87 -16.83 12.71
C ASP A 91 -9.12 -15.91 12.68
N VAL A 92 -9.98 -16.09 11.66
CA VAL A 92 -11.22 -15.32 11.48
C VAL A 92 -12.25 -15.75 12.53
N VAL A 93 -12.61 -14.77 13.37
CA VAL A 93 -13.59 -14.80 14.46
C VAL A 93 -14.66 -15.89 14.31
N GLU A 94 -14.57 -16.95 15.14
CA GLU A 94 -15.68 -17.87 15.35
C GLU A 94 -16.93 -17.08 15.77
N ASP A 95 -18.06 -17.42 15.14
CA ASP A 95 -19.37 -16.80 15.32
C ASP A 95 -19.68 -16.54 16.82
N PRO A 96 -20.09 -15.32 17.25
CA PRO A 96 -20.35 -14.99 18.65
C PRO A 96 -21.40 -15.86 19.35
N LYS A 97 -22.14 -16.69 18.59
CA LYS A 97 -23.22 -17.54 19.09
C LYS A 97 -22.80 -18.99 19.36
N GLU A 98 -21.67 -19.47 18.84
CA GLU A 98 -21.22 -20.86 19.06
C GLU A 98 -20.15 -21.00 20.15
N SER A 99 -19.48 -19.92 20.56
CA SER A 99 -18.37 -19.96 21.53
C SER A 99 -18.78 -19.89 23.02
N ALA A 100 -20.06 -20.07 23.36
CA ALA A 100 -20.53 -20.07 24.75
C ALA A 100 -19.91 -21.17 25.63
N ALA A 101 -19.18 -22.13 25.04
CA ALA A 101 -18.53 -23.24 25.76
C ALA A 101 -17.03 -23.07 26.02
N ALA A 102 -16.34 -22.08 25.44
CA ALA A 102 -14.88 -21.92 25.57
C ALA A 102 -14.50 -20.68 26.41
N VAL A 103 -14.75 -20.75 27.71
CA VAL A 103 -14.31 -19.75 28.70
C VAL A 103 -12.79 -19.88 28.87
N GLY A 104 -12.00 -19.24 28.00
CA GLY A 104 -10.54 -19.25 28.13
C GLY A 104 -9.79 -18.23 27.28
N ASN A 105 -10.20 -18.01 26.03
CA ASN A 105 -9.44 -17.16 25.08
C ASN A 105 -10.34 -16.13 24.39
N ARG A 106 -10.91 -15.19 25.14
CA ARG A 106 -11.46 -13.97 24.52
C ARG A 106 -10.30 -13.14 23.95
N LYS A 107 -10.20 -13.00 22.62
CA LYS A 107 -9.55 -11.81 22.03
C LYS A 107 -10.40 -10.59 22.47
N PRO A 108 -9.79 -9.51 22.98
CA PRO A 108 -10.54 -8.40 23.57
C PRO A 108 -11.44 -7.73 22.53
N ALA A 109 -12.55 -7.17 23.00
CA ALA A 109 -13.47 -6.34 22.21
C ALA A 109 -12.70 -5.23 21.46
N PRO A 110 -13.23 -4.67 20.35
CA PRO A 110 -12.59 -3.56 19.64
C PRO A 110 -12.33 -2.42 20.62
N GLN A 111 -11.07 -2.31 21.04
CA GLN A 111 -10.66 -1.36 22.06
C GLN A 111 -10.47 0.00 21.40
N TYR A 112 -10.90 1.05 22.10
CA TYR A 112 -10.69 2.42 21.69
C TYR A 112 -9.19 2.73 21.80
N ASP A 113 -8.56 3.01 20.66
CA ASP A 113 -7.20 3.52 20.58
C ASP A 113 -7.24 5.02 20.95
N GLU A 114 -6.78 5.35 22.16
CA GLU A 114 -6.78 6.73 22.67
C GLU A 114 -5.78 7.64 21.95
N GLU A 115 -4.67 7.11 21.39
CA GLU A 115 -3.71 7.91 20.64
C GLU A 115 -4.29 8.35 19.30
N LYS A 116 -5.01 7.47 18.63
CA LYS A 116 -5.70 7.78 17.36
C LYS A 116 -7.10 8.36 17.56
N LYS A 117 -7.66 8.28 18.77
CA LYS A 117 -9.07 8.56 19.08
C LYS A 117 -10.03 7.70 18.24
N GLU A 118 -9.71 6.42 18.04
CA GLU A 118 -10.42 5.50 17.12
C GLU A 118 -11.02 4.29 17.86
N VAL A 119 -12.27 3.92 17.56
CA VAL A 119 -12.84 2.62 17.96
C VAL A 119 -12.50 1.60 16.87
N GLY A 120 -11.85 0.49 17.23
CA GLY A 120 -11.58 -0.62 16.31
C GLY A 120 -10.15 -0.69 15.76
N GLY A 121 -9.15 -0.23 16.52
CA GLY A 121 -7.75 -0.50 16.20
C GLY A 121 -7.42 -1.98 16.35
N PHE A 122 -7.34 -2.73 15.25
CA PHE A 122 -6.94 -4.14 15.21
C PHE A 122 -5.42 -4.32 15.41
N GLY A 123 -4.86 -3.76 16.49
CA GLY A 123 -3.44 -3.72 16.79
C GLY A 123 -3.02 -4.43 18.08
N HIS A 124 -3.85 -5.29 18.66
CA HIS A 124 -3.57 -5.92 19.97
C HIS A 124 -3.68 -7.44 19.96
N GLY A 125 -3.11 -8.10 18.95
CA GLY A 125 -2.57 -9.45 19.11
C GLY A 125 -1.13 -9.32 19.63
N ASN A 126 -0.63 -10.31 20.39
CA ASN A 126 0.71 -10.31 21.01
C ASN A 126 1.90 -10.22 20.01
N ASN A 127 1.64 -9.96 18.73
CA ASN A 127 2.60 -9.89 17.65
C ASN A 127 2.55 -8.51 16.97
N SER A 128 3.53 -7.67 17.28
CA SER A 128 3.63 -6.24 16.93
C SER A 128 3.71 -5.95 15.41
N SER A 129 3.65 -6.95 14.54
CA SER A 129 3.83 -6.82 13.09
C SER A 129 2.54 -6.89 12.26
N VAL A 130 1.44 -7.42 12.80
CA VAL A 130 0.17 -7.56 12.07
C VAL A 130 -0.47 -6.18 11.88
N GLY A 131 -0.89 -5.86 10.65
CA GLY A 131 -1.51 -4.56 10.33
C GLY A 131 -0.53 -3.42 10.07
N LYS A 132 0.77 -3.71 9.97
CA LYS A 132 1.80 -2.73 9.62
C LYS A 132 2.32 -2.96 8.20
N ILE A 133 2.43 -1.87 7.43
CA ILE A 133 3.12 -1.86 6.14
C ILE A 133 4.55 -1.36 6.36
N GLU A 134 5.55 -2.08 5.87
CA GLU A 134 6.96 -1.69 5.95
C GLU A 134 7.59 -1.64 4.57
N ILE A 135 8.38 -0.59 4.29
CA ILE A 135 9.15 -0.50 3.04
C ILE A 135 10.43 -1.32 3.21
N LYS A 136 10.55 -2.44 2.48
CA LYS A 136 11.73 -3.31 2.51
C LYS A 136 12.75 -2.97 1.43
N MET A 137 12.31 -2.39 0.33
CA MET A 137 13.20 -2.01 -0.77
C MET A 137 12.79 -0.70 -1.40
N LYS A 138 13.77 0.13 -1.77
CA LYS A 138 13.60 1.32 -2.61
C LYS A 138 14.60 1.26 -3.78
N ILE A 139 14.16 1.57 -4.98
CA ILE A 139 14.99 1.71 -6.17
C ILE A 139 14.73 3.11 -6.72
N LYS A 140 15.79 3.90 -6.95
CA LYS A 140 15.63 5.25 -7.49
C LYS A 140 14.92 5.20 -8.84
N HIS A 141 13.98 6.10 -9.04
CA HIS A 141 13.22 6.22 -10.27
C HIS A 141 13.35 7.65 -10.83
N GLU A 142 13.42 7.76 -12.14
CA GLU A 142 13.43 9.05 -12.83
C GLU A 142 11.99 9.52 -13.04
N GLY A 143 11.59 10.57 -12.33
CA GLY A 143 10.19 10.99 -12.22
C GLY A 143 9.33 10.05 -11.38
N GLU A 144 8.06 10.38 -11.22
CA GLU A 144 7.06 9.56 -10.52
C GLU A 144 6.82 8.22 -11.21
N VAL A 145 6.28 7.27 -10.45
CA VAL A 145 5.98 5.93 -10.97
C VAL A 145 4.50 5.84 -11.32
N ASN A 146 4.16 6.17 -12.56
CA ASN A 146 2.79 6.10 -13.10
C ASN A 146 2.25 4.68 -13.11
N ARG A 147 3.07 3.71 -13.50
CA ARG A 147 2.74 2.28 -13.40
C ARG A 147 3.99 1.44 -13.24
N ALA A 148 3.93 0.43 -12.38
CA ALA A 148 4.94 -0.62 -12.31
C ALA A 148 4.31 -2.02 -12.35
N ARG A 149 4.92 -2.95 -13.08
CA ARG A 149 4.45 -4.34 -13.19
C ARG A 149 5.60 -5.32 -13.11
N TYR A 150 5.48 -6.35 -12.28
CA TYR A 150 6.42 -7.48 -12.29
C TYR A 150 6.16 -8.41 -13.49
N MET A 151 7.22 -9.02 -14.02
CA MET A 151 7.12 -10.04 -15.07
C MET A 151 6.62 -11.36 -14.46
N PRO A 152 5.51 -11.94 -14.94
CA PRO A 152 4.96 -13.19 -14.39
C PRO A 152 5.93 -14.37 -14.37
N GLN A 153 6.75 -14.50 -15.42
CA GLN A 153 7.75 -15.56 -15.56
C GLN A 153 8.95 -15.37 -14.61
N ASN A 154 9.24 -14.13 -14.22
CA ASN A 154 10.30 -13.79 -13.28
C ASN A 154 9.96 -12.52 -12.49
N HIS A 155 9.39 -12.68 -11.30
CA HIS A 155 8.89 -11.56 -10.48
C HIS A 155 9.99 -10.65 -9.90
N PHE A 156 11.27 -10.98 -10.08
CA PHE A 156 12.36 -10.07 -9.76
C PHE A 156 12.52 -8.98 -10.81
N ILE A 157 12.08 -9.24 -12.04
CA ILE A 157 12.07 -8.25 -13.11
C ILE A 157 10.79 -7.44 -13.02
N VAL A 158 10.94 -6.12 -13.00
CA VAL A 158 9.86 -5.14 -12.93
C VAL A 158 10.04 -4.13 -14.04
N ALA A 159 8.98 -3.86 -14.78
CA ALA A 159 8.90 -2.73 -15.69
C ALA A 159 8.21 -1.59 -14.96
N SER A 160 8.67 -0.36 -15.16
CA SER A 160 7.94 0.84 -14.72
C SER A 160 7.97 1.93 -15.78
N ARG A 161 6.96 2.79 -15.69
CA ARG A 161 6.77 3.95 -16.54
C ARG A 161 6.56 5.15 -15.65
N GLY A 162 7.16 6.27 -16.04
CA GLY A 162 7.00 7.55 -15.37
C GLY A 162 6.45 8.62 -16.31
N PRO A 163 6.77 9.90 -16.07
CA PRO A 163 6.38 11.01 -16.92
C PRO A 163 7.16 11.07 -18.25
N ASN A 164 8.26 10.32 -18.33
CA ASN A 164 9.08 10.26 -19.52
C ASN A 164 8.53 9.21 -20.54
N PRO A 165 8.85 9.35 -21.84
CA PRO A 165 8.44 8.37 -22.85
C PRO A 165 9.10 6.99 -22.66
N GLU A 166 10.24 6.93 -21.98
CA GLU A 166 10.95 5.70 -21.71
C GLU A 166 10.20 4.78 -20.74
N VAL A 167 10.31 3.48 -21.01
CA VAL A 167 9.90 2.44 -20.05
C VAL A 167 11.16 1.80 -19.48
N TYR A 168 11.27 1.80 -18.17
CA TYR A 168 12.44 1.30 -17.46
C TYR A 168 12.23 -0.13 -17.01
N ILE A 169 13.26 -0.95 -17.15
CA ILE A 169 13.29 -2.34 -16.67
C ILE A 169 14.27 -2.42 -15.50
N PHE A 170 13.78 -2.91 -14.37
CA PHE A 170 14.55 -3.13 -13.15
C PHE A 170 14.63 -4.62 -12.83
N ASP A 171 15.83 -5.09 -12.49
CA ASP A 171 16.06 -6.37 -11.84
C ASP A 171 16.31 -6.12 -10.36
N ARG A 172 15.32 -6.40 -9.52
CA ARG A 172 15.38 -6.14 -8.08
C ARG A 172 16.55 -6.80 -7.37
N THR A 173 17.11 -7.88 -7.92
CA THR A 173 18.26 -8.57 -7.32
C THR A 173 19.58 -7.82 -7.50
N LYS A 174 19.62 -6.87 -8.45
CA LYS A 174 20.81 -6.07 -8.78
C LYS A 174 20.81 -4.70 -8.10
N HIS A 175 19.87 -4.44 -7.20
CA HIS A 175 19.76 -3.21 -6.43
C HIS A 175 19.92 -3.49 -4.93
N PRO A 176 20.59 -2.60 -4.17
CA PRO A 176 20.57 -2.68 -2.72
C PRO A 176 19.14 -2.48 -2.21
N SER A 177 18.79 -3.08 -1.08
CA SER A 177 17.47 -2.91 -0.46
C SER A 177 17.17 -1.43 -0.19
N LEU A 178 18.12 -0.70 0.39
CA LEU A 178 18.00 0.73 0.62
C LEU A 178 19.13 1.44 -0.15
N PRO A 179 18.80 2.32 -1.11
CA PRO A 179 19.81 3.01 -1.89
C PRO A 179 20.48 4.08 -1.04
N GLU A 180 21.80 4.22 -1.18
CA GLU A 180 22.50 5.37 -0.63
C GLU A 180 22.02 6.67 -1.30
N ASN A 181 22.11 7.80 -0.59
CA ASN A 181 21.67 9.10 -1.11
C ASN A 181 22.35 9.46 -2.44
N ASN A 182 23.60 9.03 -2.63
CA ASN A 182 24.38 9.30 -3.85
C ASN A 182 24.31 8.19 -4.90
N SER A 183 23.44 7.19 -4.74
CA SER A 183 23.31 6.14 -5.76
C SER A 183 22.76 6.71 -7.06
N ALA A 184 23.26 6.22 -8.19
CA ALA A 184 22.77 6.65 -9.50
C ALA A 184 21.47 5.93 -9.86
N PHE A 185 20.62 6.62 -10.62
CA PHE A 185 19.53 5.98 -11.35
C PHE A 185 20.14 4.93 -12.31
N SER A 186 19.73 3.66 -12.16
CA SER A 186 20.41 2.52 -12.78
C SER A 186 19.43 1.41 -13.23
N PRO A 187 18.54 1.70 -14.19
CA PRO A 187 17.71 0.67 -14.79
C PRO A 187 18.58 -0.35 -15.54
N GLN A 188 18.16 -1.62 -15.57
CA GLN A 188 18.82 -2.69 -16.32
C GLN A 188 18.50 -2.64 -17.81
N GLY A 189 17.38 -2.04 -18.17
CA GLY A 189 16.98 -1.82 -19.56
C GLY A 189 16.14 -0.57 -19.70
N VAL A 190 16.24 0.06 -20.86
CA VAL A 190 15.42 1.22 -21.22
C VAL A 190 14.77 0.91 -22.56
N CYS A 191 13.46 0.76 -22.54
CA CYS A 191 12.65 0.53 -23.74
C CYS A 191 12.24 1.88 -24.32
N LEU A 192 12.71 2.13 -25.54
CA LEU A 192 12.41 3.34 -26.31
C LEU A 192 11.30 3.06 -27.33
N GLY A 193 10.62 4.11 -27.78
CA GLY A 193 9.67 4.03 -28.90
C GLY A 193 8.39 4.84 -28.72
N HIS A 194 8.02 5.18 -27.48
CA HIS A 194 6.98 6.17 -27.23
C HIS A 194 7.54 7.59 -27.40
N THR A 195 6.64 8.54 -27.64
CA THR A 195 6.96 9.97 -27.74
C THR A 195 6.50 10.76 -26.53
N ASP A 196 5.68 10.15 -25.67
CA ASP A 196 5.05 10.79 -24.52
C ASP A 196 4.81 9.78 -23.39
N GLU A 197 4.38 10.30 -22.25
CA GLU A 197 4.03 9.53 -21.06
C GLU A 197 2.91 8.52 -21.30
N GLY A 198 2.66 7.67 -20.30
CA GLY A 198 1.51 6.78 -20.35
C GLY A 198 1.36 5.91 -19.12
N TYR A 199 0.19 5.30 -19.01
CA TYR A 199 -0.18 4.45 -17.88
C TYR A 199 -0.30 2.99 -18.27
N GLY A 200 -0.55 2.66 -19.53
CA GLY A 200 -0.71 1.27 -19.99
C GLY A 200 0.60 0.48 -19.89
N MET A 201 0.56 -0.69 -19.23
CA MET A 201 1.69 -1.63 -19.16
C MET A 201 1.18 -3.04 -18.88
N VAL A 202 1.66 -4.01 -19.66
CA VAL A 202 1.36 -5.44 -19.50
C VAL A 202 2.57 -6.24 -19.98
N TRP A 203 2.84 -7.36 -19.31
CA TRP A 203 3.84 -8.34 -19.75
C TRP A 203 3.19 -9.38 -20.67
N SER A 204 3.95 -9.85 -21.65
CA SER A 204 3.55 -10.96 -22.53
C SER A 204 3.98 -12.32 -22.00
#